data_AF-A0A258CZ00-F1
#
_entry.id   AF-A0A258CZ00-F1
#
_cell.length_a   1.000
_cell.length_b   1.000
_cell.length_c   1.000
_cell.angle_alpha   90.00
_cell.angle_beta   90.00
_cell.angle_gamma   90.00
#
_symmetry.space_group_name_H-M   'P 1'
#
loop_
_entity.id
_entity.type
_entity.pdbx_description
1 polymer ?
#
loop_
_entity_poly.entity_id
_entity_poly.type
_entity_poly.pdbx_seq_one_letter_code
_entity_poly.pdbx_strand_id
1 'polypeptide(L)'
;MRAVGRTAWLRGNAWLKARSAAAPEAAIKAKLAAMTARGGRLWWVVGAEDPALDAVEAHFGANGRRLAALPGVSLRIEPGLDHGLALAASREKAKRQLLEFVADLKI
;
A
#
# COMPACT_ATOMS: atom_id res chain seq x y z
N MET A 1 -18.18 -10.67 19.85
CA MET A 1 -18.10 -9.22 20.17
C MET A 1 -16.72 -8.73 20.66
N ARG A 2 -15.80 -9.57 21.16
CA ARG A 2 -14.47 -9.12 21.65
C ARG A 2 -13.40 -8.81 20.57
N ALA A 3 -13.55 -9.32 19.34
CA ALA A 3 -12.56 -9.13 18.28
C ALA A 3 -12.57 -7.72 17.67
N VAL A 4 -13.77 -7.12 17.48
CA VAL A 4 -13.94 -5.80 16.83
C VAL A 4 -13.30 -4.68 17.65
N GLY A 5 -13.41 -4.74 18.99
CA GLY A 5 -12.81 -3.74 19.88
C GLY A 5 -11.28 -3.74 19.86
N ARG A 6 -10.65 -4.90 19.66
CA ARG A 6 -9.19 -5.01 19.59
C ARG A 6 -8.65 -4.45 18.28
N THR A 7 -9.33 -4.70 17.16
CA THR A 7 -8.94 -4.16 15.85
C THR A 7 -9.12 -2.64 15.80
N ALA A 8 -10.23 -2.12 16.35
CA ALA A 8 -10.44 -0.67 16.44
C ALA A 8 -9.39 0.02 17.32
N TRP A 9 -9.00 -0.60 18.44
CA TRP A 9 -7.95 -0.08 19.31
C TRP A 9 -6.56 -0.11 18.65
N LEU A 10 -6.21 -1.21 17.96
CA LEU A 10 -4.96 -1.31 17.21
C LEU A 10 -4.89 -0.26 16.10
N ARG A 11 -6.00 -0.03 15.38
CA ARG A 11 -6.13 1.01 14.35
C ARG A 11 -5.94 2.42 14.92
N GLY A 12 -6.59 2.73 16.03
CA GLY A 12 -6.43 4.03 16.69
C GLY A 12 -4.99 4.27 17.18
N ASN A 13 -4.34 3.24 17.72
CA ASN A 13 -2.99 3.36 18.26
C ASN A 13 -1.92 3.45 17.14
N ALA A 14 -2.11 2.71 16.05
CA ALA A 14 -1.28 2.82 14.84
C ALA A 14 -1.41 4.21 14.20
N TRP A 15 -2.63 4.75 14.12
CA TRP A 15 -2.90 6.09 13.61
C TRP A 15 -2.22 7.19 14.43
N LEU A 16 -2.27 7.10 15.77
CA LEU A 16 -1.58 8.04 16.67
C LEU A 16 -0.05 7.98 16.52
N LYS A 17 0.53 6.77 16.44
CA LYS A 17 1.97 6.60 16.22
C LYS A 17 2.42 7.12 14.85
N ALA A 18 1.66 6.82 13.80
CA ALA A 18 1.94 7.32 12.46
C ALA A 18 1.88 8.85 12.36
N ARG A 19 0.92 9.50 13.04
CA ARG A 19 0.82 10.97 13.11
C ARG A 19 2.00 11.62 13.82
N SER A 20 2.60 10.95 14.81
CA SER A 20 3.78 11.45 15.52
C SER A 20 5.07 11.33 14.69
N ALA A 21 5.08 10.45 13.69
CA ALA A 21 6.22 10.21 12.83
C ALA A 21 6.01 10.91 11.47
N ALA A 22 6.27 12.21 11.40
CA ALA A 22 6.31 12.96 10.12
C ALA A 22 7.57 12.62 9.28
N ALA A 23 8.63 12.12 9.92
CA ALA A 23 9.90 11.75 9.31
C ALA A 23 9.87 10.59 8.27
N PRO A 24 9.06 9.52 8.42
CA PRO A 24 8.98 8.42 7.46
C PRO A 24 8.38 8.86 6.11
N GLU A 25 7.36 9.72 6.11
CA GLU A 25 6.67 10.11 4.86
C GLU A 25 7.60 10.90 3.93
N ALA A 26 8.29 11.91 4.48
CA ALA A 26 9.24 12.73 3.72
C ALA A 26 10.42 11.89 3.19
N ALA A 27 10.94 10.97 4.01
CA ALA A 27 12.00 10.06 3.60
C ALA A 27 11.56 9.10 2.49
N ILE A 28 10.34 8.55 2.58
CA ILE A 28 9.76 7.69 1.53
C ILE A 28 9.59 8.48 0.23
N LYS A 29 9.03 9.69 0.30
CA LYS A 29 8.89 10.58 -0.86
C LYS A 29 10.22 10.84 -1.55
N ALA A 30 11.27 11.17 -0.80
CA ALA A 30 12.60 11.43 -1.36
C ALA A 30 13.19 10.18 -2.05
N LYS A 31 13.03 8.99 -1.45
CA LYS A 31 13.50 7.73 -2.04
C LYS A 31 12.74 7.38 -3.33
N LEU A 32 11.42 7.56 -3.34
CA LEU A 32 10.60 7.32 -4.52
C LEU A 32 10.91 8.32 -5.63
N ALA A 33 11.16 9.59 -5.31
CA ALA A 33 11.63 10.58 -6.27
C ALA A 33 12.98 10.18 -6.90
N ALA A 34 13.94 9.73 -6.09
CA ALA A 34 15.24 9.27 -6.60
C ALA A 34 15.15 7.99 -7.45
N MET A 35 14.23 7.08 -7.13
CA MET A 35 13.95 5.88 -7.94
C MET A 35 13.32 6.27 -9.29
N THR A 36 12.34 7.17 -9.27
CA THR A 36 11.57 7.57 -10.47
C THR A 36 12.37 8.46 -11.41
N ALA A 37 13.26 9.30 -10.89
CA ALA A 37 14.23 10.04 -11.68
C ALA A 37 15.18 9.14 -12.50
N ARG A 38 15.35 7.87 -12.09
CA ARG A 38 16.12 6.85 -12.82
C ARG A 38 15.26 5.98 -13.73
N GLY A 39 14.00 6.37 -13.98
CA GLY A 39 13.04 5.60 -14.77
C GLY A 39 12.35 4.46 -14.02
N GLY A 40 12.64 4.28 -12.72
CA GLY A 40 11.98 3.25 -11.92
C GLY A 40 10.50 3.57 -11.68
N ARG A 41 9.66 2.53 -11.65
CA ARG A 41 8.25 2.63 -11.30
C ARG A 41 7.93 1.69 -10.15
N LEU A 42 7.00 2.09 -9.29
CA LEU A 42 6.46 1.25 -8.22
C LEU A 42 4.98 0.98 -8.50
N TRP A 43 4.64 -0.30 -8.58
CA TRP A 43 3.25 -0.74 -8.54
C TRP A 43 3.03 -1.53 -7.26
N TRP A 44 2.23 -0.99 -6.37
CA TRP A 44 1.91 -1.63 -5.10
C TRP A 44 0.48 -2.17 -5.16
N VAL A 45 0.33 -3.47 -4.94
CA VAL A 45 -0.96 -4.13 -4.72
C VAL A 45 -1.07 -4.51 -3.25
N VAL A 46 -2.19 -4.18 -2.61
CA VAL A 46 -2.46 -4.50 -1.21
C VAL A 46 -3.90 -4.98 -1.05
N GLY A 47 -4.15 -5.88 -0.10
CA GLY A 47 -5.51 -6.31 0.21
C GLY A 47 -6.33 -5.21 0.86
N ALA A 48 -7.63 -5.14 0.56
CA ALA A 48 -8.53 -4.18 1.21
C ALA A 48 -8.64 -4.41 2.73
N GLU A 49 -8.48 -5.66 3.16
CA GLU A 49 -8.53 -6.09 4.56
C GLU A 49 -7.15 -6.22 5.21
N ASP A 50 -6.08 -5.90 4.47
CA ASP A 50 -4.70 -6.06 4.91
C ASP A 50 -4.30 -4.97 5.91
N PRO A 51 -3.76 -5.32 7.10
CA PRO A 51 -3.25 -4.33 8.06
C PRO A 51 -2.16 -3.41 7.51
N ALA A 52 -1.46 -3.80 6.44
CA ALA A 52 -0.52 -2.92 5.75
C ALA A 52 -1.20 -1.67 5.17
N LEU A 53 -2.47 -1.77 4.74
CA LEU A 53 -3.24 -0.63 4.26
C LEU A 53 -3.48 0.40 5.37
N ASP A 54 -3.76 -0.04 6.60
CA ASP A 54 -3.94 0.86 7.75
C ASP A 54 -2.69 1.76 7.96
N ALA A 55 -1.49 1.20 7.79
CA ALA A 55 -0.24 1.96 7.90
C ALA A 55 -0.08 2.96 6.74
N VAL A 56 -0.45 2.57 5.53
CA VAL A 56 -0.46 3.47 4.37
C VAL A 56 -1.42 4.62 4.59
N GLU A 57 -2.64 4.34 5.04
CA GLU A 57 -3.65 5.37 5.24
C GLU A 57 -3.24 6.36 6.33
N ALA A 58 -2.62 5.87 7.39
CA ALA A 58 -2.15 6.72 8.47
C ALA A 58 -1.07 7.72 8.02
N HIS A 59 -0.22 7.32 7.07
CA HIS A 59 0.86 8.17 6.56
C HIS A 59 0.54 8.91 5.26
N PHE A 60 -0.36 8.41 4.42
CA PHE A 60 -0.61 8.93 3.08
C PHE A 60 -2.08 9.28 2.83
N GLY A 61 -2.92 9.21 3.86
CA GLY A 61 -4.35 9.51 3.80
C GLY A 61 -5.18 8.36 3.23
N ALA A 62 -6.50 8.52 3.26
CA ALA A 62 -7.46 7.49 2.87
C ALA A 62 -7.11 6.82 1.53
N ASN A 63 -7.16 5.49 1.51
CA ASN A 63 -6.77 4.63 0.38
C ASN A 63 -5.37 4.95 -0.20
N GLY A 64 -4.46 5.50 0.61
CA GLY A 64 -3.13 5.91 0.17
C GLY A 64 -3.12 7.03 -0.88
N ARG A 65 -4.16 7.88 -0.94
CA ARG A 65 -4.32 8.89 -2.00
C ARG A 65 -3.08 9.77 -2.23
N ARG A 66 -2.36 10.19 -1.18
CA ARG A 66 -1.14 11.00 -1.33
C ARG A 66 0.06 10.18 -1.83
N LEU A 67 0.08 8.87 -1.60
CA LEU A 67 1.11 7.97 -2.12
C LEU A 67 0.91 7.75 -3.62
N ALA A 68 -0.33 7.46 -4.03
CA ALA A 68 -0.69 7.27 -5.44
C ALA A 68 -0.54 8.55 -6.28
N ALA A 69 -0.49 9.73 -5.64
CA ALA A 69 -0.21 10.99 -6.32
C ALA A 69 1.28 11.22 -6.61
N LEU A 70 2.19 10.37 -6.09
CA LEU A 70 3.62 10.51 -6.36
C LEU A 70 3.95 10.04 -7.79
N PRO A 71 4.86 10.73 -8.51
CA PRO A 71 5.27 10.32 -9.85
C PRO A 71 5.76 8.87 -9.87
N GLY A 72 5.36 8.10 -10.89
CA GLY A 72 5.78 6.71 -11.08
C GLY A 72 5.33 5.73 -10.01
N VAL A 73 4.35 6.10 -9.17
CA VAL A 73 3.73 5.21 -8.17
C VAL A 73 2.30 4.90 -8.58
N SER A 74 1.94 3.63 -8.55
CA SER A 74 0.56 3.14 -8.67
C SER A 74 0.22 2.31 -7.43
N LEU A 75 -0.98 2.53 -6.88
CA LEU A 75 -1.50 1.77 -5.75
C LEU A 75 -2.82 1.12 -6.16
N ARG A 76 -2.93 -0.19 -5.95
CA ARG A 76 -4.12 -1.00 -6.20
C ARG A 76 -4.55 -1.67 -4.91
N ILE A 77 -5.80 -1.46 -4.53
CA ILE A 77 -6.42 -2.09 -3.37
C ILE A 77 -7.33 -3.19 -3.90
N GLU A 78 -7.00 -4.44 -3.59
CA GLU A 78 -7.68 -5.63 -4.12
C GLU A 78 -8.48 -6.31 -3.01
N PRO A 79 -9.82 -6.36 -3.10
CA PRO A 79 -10.65 -7.02 -2.10
C PRO A 79 -10.33 -8.52 -2.01
N GLY A 80 -10.17 -9.06 -0.79
CA GLY A 80 -9.91 -10.48 -0.58
C GLY A 80 -8.58 -10.95 -1.18
N LEU A 81 -7.59 -10.06 -1.26
CA LEU A 81 -6.18 -10.42 -1.44
C LEU A 81 -5.57 -10.59 -0.05
N ASP A 82 -5.13 -11.80 0.28
CA ASP A 82 -4.48 -12.05 1.57
C ASP A 82 -3.03 -11.54 1.59
N HIS A 83 -2.59 -11.07 2.76
CA HIS A 83 -1.28 -10.44 2.97
C HIS A 83 -0.09 -11.25 2.45
N GLY A 84 -0.15 -12.57 2.59
CA GLY A 84 0.95 -13.48 2.27
C GLY A 84 0.82 -14.18 0.92
N LEU A 85 -0.24 -13.91 0.15
CA LEU A 85 -0.61 -14.68 -1.03
C LEU A 85 -0.69 -16.20 -0.76
N ALA A 86 -1.09 -16.58 0.45
CA ALA A 86 -1.22 -17.96 0.90
C ALA A 86 -2.37 -18.67 0.19
N LEU A 87 -3.43 -17.93 -0.19
CA LEU A 87 -4.58 -18.49 -0.91
C LEU A 87 -4.31 -18.54 -2.42
N ALA A 88 -4.78 -19.61 -3.08
CA ALA A 88 -4.68 -19.74 -4.52
C ALA A 88 -5.38 -18.59 -5.25
N ALA A 89 -6.57 -18.19 -4.77
CA ALA A 89 -7.31 -17.07 -5.31
C ALA A 89 -6.53 -15.74 -5.24
N SER A 90 -5.78 -15.51 -4.16
CA SER A 90 -4.94 -14.33 -4.01
C SER A 90 -3.74 -14.36 -4.96
N ARG A 91 -3.11 -15.53 -5.15
CA ARG A 91 -2.03 -15.67 -6.14
C ARG A 91 -2.50 -15.36 -7.55
N GLU A 92 -3.69 -15.83 -7.93
CA GLU A 92 -4.26 -15.52 -9.25
C GLU A 92 -4.56 -14.03 -9.41
N LYS A 93 -5.08 -13.37 -8.37
CA LYS A 93 -5.26 -11.90 -8.36
C LYS A 93 -3.93 -11.17 -8.52
N ALA A 94 -2.93 -11.52 -7.71
CA ALA A 94 -1.59 -10.92 -7.78
C ALA A 94 -0.92 -11.15 -9.13
N LYS A 95 -1.06 -12.35 -9.71
CA LYS A 95 -0.57 -12.68 -11.06
C LYS A 95 -1.20 -11.79 -12.12
N ARG A 96 -2.53 -11.59 -12.09
CA ARG A 96 -3.19 -10.66 -13.03
C ARG A 96 -2.64 -9.24 -12.90
N GLN A 97 -2.52 -8.74 -11.67
CA GLN A 97 -1.97 -7.41 -11.43
C GLN A 97 -0.52 -7.25 -11.90
N LEU A 98 0.32 -8.28 -11.71
CA LEU A 98 1.69 -8.29 -12.21
C LEU A 98 1.73 -8.27 -13.75
N LEU A 99 0.89 -9.06 -14.40
CA LEU A 99 0.80 -9.09 -15.87
C LEU A 99 0.33 -7.73 -16.43
N GLU A 100 -0.66 -7.10 -15.80
CA GLU A 100 -1.10 -5.74 -16.14
C GLU A 100 0.04 -4.73 -15.99
N PHE A 101 0.80 -4.81 -14.90
CA PHE A 101 1.96 -3.93 -14.69
C PHE A 101 3.01 -4.10 -15.78
N VAL A 102 3.40 -5.34 -16.09
CA VAL A 102 4.40 -5.62 -17.13
C VAL A 102 3.94 -5.13 -18.50
N ALA A 103 2.66 -5.31 -18.83
CA ALA A 103 2.10 -4.80 -20.09
C ALA A 103 2.16 -3.27 -20.18
N ASP A 104 1.94 -2.55 -19.07
CA ASP A 104 2.03 -1.08 -19.03
C ASP A 104 3.47 -0.55 -19.14
N LEU A 105 4.48 -1.36 -18.81
CA LEU A 105 5.88 -0.93 -18.86
C LEU A 105 6.40 -0.65 -20.29
N LYS A 106 5.68 -1.03 -21.35
CA LYS A 106 6.04 -0.81 -22.77
C LYS A 106 7.53 -1.09 -23.06
N ILE A 107 8.03 -2.19 -22.51
CA ILE A 107 9.38 -2.71 -22.77
C ILE A 107 9.34 -3.68 -23.93
#